data_AF-G5DU08-F1
#
_entry.id   AF-G5DU08-F1
#
_cell.length_a   1.000
_cell.length_b   1.000
_cell.length_c   1.000
_cell.angle_alpha   90.00
_cell.angle_beta   90.00
_cell.angle_gamma   90.00
#
_symmetry.space_group_name_H-M   'P 1'
#
loop_
_entity.id
_entity.type
_entity.pdbx_description
1 polymer ?
#
loop_
_entity_poly.entity_id
_entity_poly.type
_entity_poly.pdbx_seq_one_letter_code
_entity_poly.pdbx_strand_id
1 'polypeptide(L)'
;DAWKKIVVCVVSDGRAKINPRTRAVLAALGVYQDGIAKQQVNGKDVTAHIYEYTTQMTLDIKKGVVGVKKGNTPVQMLFCLKEKNQKKINSHRWF
;
A
#
# COMPACT_ATOMS: atom_id res chain seq x y z
N ASP A 1 17.46 2.62 16.66
CA ASP A 1 16.24 1.81 16.90
C ASP A 1 14.89 2.50 16.72
N ALA A 2 14.80 3.81 16.47
CA ALA A 2 13.49 4.48 16.35
C ALA A 2 12.57 3.88 15.26
N TRP A 3 13.13 3.45 14.13
CA TRP A 3 12.38 2.84 13.03
C TRP A 3 11.64 1.55 13.43
N LYS A 4 12.16 0.81 14.42
CA LYS A 4 11.51 -0.43 14.93
C LYS A 4 10.22 -0.15 15.70
N LYS A 5 9.98 1.10 16.08
CA LYS A 5 8.80 1.54 16.85
C LYS A 5 7.72 2.17 15.99
N ILE A 6 7.92 2.25 14.67
CA ILE A 6 7.03 2.93 13.73
C ILE A 6 6.61 1.96 12.64
N VAL A 7 5.30 1.90 12.40
CA VAL A 7 4.71 1.22 11.24
C VAL A 7 3.94 2.27 10.44
N VAL A 8 4.18 2.30 9.13
CA VAL A 8 3.43 3.15 8.20
C VAL A 8 2.30 2.34 7.62
N CYS A 9 1.06 2.69 7.98
CA CYS A 9 -0.15 2.07 7.46
C CYS A 9 -0.77 2.94 6.36
N VAL A 10 -0.94 2.38 5.16
CA VAL A 10 -1.65 3.01 4.04
C VAL A 10 -2.93 2.24 3.78
N VAL A 11 -4.08 2.92 3.84
CA VAL A 11 -5.39 2.33 3.52
C VAL A 11 -5.91 2.94 2.23
N SER A 12 -6.15 2.11 1.21
CA SER A 12 -6.74 2.50 -0.07
C SER A 12 -8.14 1.94 -0.21
N ASP A 13 -9.13 2.83 -0.31
CA ASP A 13 -10.55 2.51 -0.36
C ASP A 13 -11.03 2.25 -1.79
N GLY A 14 -11.13 0.97 -2.16
CA GLY A 14 -11.60 0.51 -3.45
C GLY A 14 -10.47 0.24 -4.45
N ARG A 15 -10.26 -1.04 -4.77
CA ARG A 15 -9.23 -1.52 -5.70
C ARG A 15 -9.38 -0.92 -7.09
N ALA A 16 -10.60 -0.78 -7.58
CA ALA A 16 -10.87 -0.17 -8.90
C ALA A 16 -10.62 1.36 -8.94
N LYS A 17 -10.47 2.01 -7.79
CA LYS A 17 -10.34 3.48 -7.68
C LYS A 17 -8.95 3.94 -7.24
N ILE A 18 -8.03 3.03 -6.94
CA ILE A 18 -6.66 3.39 -6.57
C ILE A 18 -6.00 4.21 -7.67
N ASN A 19 -5.35 5.31 -7.30
CA ASN A 19 -4.63 6.15 -8.24
C ASN A 19 -3.42 5.38 -8.83
N PRO A 20 -3.22 5.36 -10.16
CA PRO A 20 -2.09 4.64 -10.77
C PRO A 20 -0.71 5.10 -10.28
N ARG A 21 -0.52 6.38 -9.98
CA ARG A 21 0.76 6.91 -9.44
C ARG A 21 1.01 6.40 -8.02
N THR A 22 -0.02 6.38 -7.17
CA THR A 22 0.07 5.80 -5.83
C THR A 22 0.43 4.32 -5.91
N ARG A 23 -0.24 3.57 -6.79
CA ARG A 23 0.04 2.16 -7.03
C ARG A 23 1.48 1.91 -7.48
N ALA A 24 2.00 2.73 -8.39
CA ALA A 24 3.38 2.66 -8.86
C ALA A 24 4.39 2.91 -7.73
N VAL A 25 4.13 3.89 -6.86
CA VAL A 25 4.99 4.19 -5.69
C VAL A 25 4.99 3.03 -4.70
N LEU A 26 3.82 2.46 -4.37
CA LEU A 26 3.71 1.31 -3.48
C LEU A 26 4.42 0.07 -4.04
N ALA A 27 4.33 -0.16 -5.35
CA ALA A 27 5.07 -1.22 -6.02
C ALA A 27 6.59 -0.99 -5.97
N ALA A 28 7.05 0.24 -6.22
CA ALA A 28 8.47 0.57 -6.15
C ALA A 28 9.04 0.51 -4.73
N LEU A 29 8.21 0.74 -3.70
CA LEU A 29 8.56 0.50 -2.30
C LEU A 29 8.55 -1.00 -1.92
N GLY A 30 8.00 -1.88 -2.78
CA GLY A 30 7.94 -3.33 -2.58
C GLY A 30 6.71 -3.83 -1.80
N VAL A 31 5.86 -2.93 -1.28
CA VAL A 31 4.69 -3.29 -0.46
C VAL A 31 3.46 -3.65 -1.28
N TYR A 32 3.52 -3.58 -2.62
CA TYR A 32 2.39 -3.94 -3.49
C TYR A 32 2.87 -4.64 -4.76
N GLN A 33 2.14 -5.67 -5.19
CA GLN A 33 2.41 -6.40 -6.42
C GLN A 33 1.11 -6.56 -7.22
N ASP A 34 1.15 -6.19 -8.50
CA ASP A 34 0.00 -6.31 -9.38
C ASP A 34 -0.27 -7.78 -9.75
N GLY A 35 -1.53 -8.12 -10.00
CA GLY A 35 -1.93 -9.48 -10.41
C GLY A 35 -2.06 -10.53 -9.30
N ILE A 36 -1.64 -10.25 -8.05
CA ILE A 36 -1.73 -11.24 -6.95
C ILE A 36 -3.11 -11.24 -6.29
N ALA A 37 -3.75 -10.08 -6.18
CA ALA A 37 -5.02 -9.92 -5.47
C ALA A 37 -6.18 -10.65 -6.16
N LYS A 38 -6.87 -11.52 -5.42
CA LYS A 38 -8.03 -12.31 -5.86
C LYS A 38 -9.35 -11.73 -5.34
N GLN A 39 -10.38 -11.71 -6.19
CA GLN A 39 -11.71 -11.23 -5.77
C GLN A 39 -12.42 -12.19 -4.81
N GLN A 40 -12.16 -13.50 -4.92
CA GLN A 40 -12.76 -14.52 -4.07
C GLN A 40 -11.74 -15.55 -3.58
N VAL A 41 -11.98 -16.08 -2.39
CA VAL A 41 -11.25 -17.20 -1.80
C VAL A 41 -12.29 -18.18 -1.24
N ASN A 42 -12.25 -19.45 -1.67
CA ASN A 42 -13.19 -20.49 -1.26
C ASN A 42 -14.68 -20.09 -1.44
N GLY A 43 -14.98 -19.42 -2.56
CA GLY A 43 -16.34 -18.95 -2.89
C GLY A 43 -16.84 -17.77 -2.04
N LYS A 44 -15.99 -17.18 -1.19
CA LYS A 44 -16.31 -15.98 -0.41
C LYS A 44 -15.60 -14.77 -1.00
N ASP A 45 -16.32 -13.66 -1.11
CA ASP A 45 -15.78 -12.37 -1.53
C ASP A 45 -14.69 -11.89 -0.58
N VAL A 46 -13.56 -11.46 -1.14
CA VAL A 46 -12.52 -10.78 -0.40
C VAL A 46 -12.98 -9.35 -0.10
N THR A 47 -12.80 -8.91 1.14
CA THR A 47 -13.15 -7.54 1.57
C THR A 47 -11.99 -6.58 1.40
N ALA A 48 -10.77 -7.05 1.67
CA ALA A 48 -9.53 -6.31 1.50
C ALA A 48 -8.32 -7.24 1.32
N HIS A 49 -7.26 -6.70 0.73
CA HIS A 49 -5.95 -7.31 0.63
C HIS A 49 -4.98 -6.57 1.55
N ILE A 50 -4.30 -7.30 2.43
CA ILE A 50 -3.27 -6.77 3.30
C ILE A 50 -1.91 -7.21 2.77
N TYR A 51 -1.03 -6.23 2.57
CA TYR A 51 0.37 -6.44 2.20
C TYR A 51 1.24 -5.88 3.31
N GLU A 52 2.26 -6.63 3.68
CA GLU A 52 3.22 -6.22 4.69
C GLU A 52 4.63 -6.39 4.13
N TYR A 53 5.45 -5.36 4.29
CA TYR A 53 6.81 -5.38 3.81
C TYR A 53 7.70 -4.38 4.56
N THR A 54 8.90 -4.80 4.93
CA THR A 54 9.93 -3.90 5.46
C THR A 54 10.72 -3.32 4.30
N THR A 55 10.37 -2.12 3.85
CA THR A 55 11.08 -1.50 2.73
C THR A 55 12.41 -0.89 3.18
N GLN A 56 13.45 -1.09 2.37
CA GLN A 56 14.71 -0.33 2.45
C GLN A 56 14.81 0.73 1.36
N MET A 57 13.71 0.99 0.65
CA MET A 57 13.67 2.00 -0.40
C MET A 57 13.29 3.36 0.19
N THR A 58 13.87 4.42 -0.35
CA THR A 58 13.57 5.81 -0.01
C THR A 58 13.12 6.55 -1.24
N LEU A 59 12.16 7.46 -1.07
CA LEU A 59 11.61 8.29 -2.13
C LEU A 59 12.37 9.62 -2.21
N ASP A 60 12.57 10.11 -3.44
CA ASP A 60 13.10 11.44 -3.74
C ASP A 60 12.14 12.11 -4.73
N ILE A 61 11.81 13.39 -4.52
CA ILE A 61 10.91 14.12 -5.41
C ILE A 61 11.67 15.29 -6.03
N LYS A 62 11.85 15.26 -7.34
CA LYS A 62 12.53 16.31 -8.11
C LYS A 62 11.65 16.77 -9.26
N LYS A 63 11.30 18.05 -9.28
CA LYS A 63 10.44 18.66 -10.32
C LYS A 63 9.15 17.85 -10.60
N GLY A 64 8.54 17.31 -9.55
CA GLY A 64 7.32 16.49 -9.64
C GLY A 64 7.52 15.04 -10.08
N VAL A 65 8.76 14.61 -10.34
CA VAL A 65 9.10 13.21 -10.61
C VAL A 65 9.48 12.53 -9.30
N VAL A 66 8.85 11.38 -9.03
CA VAL A 66 9.16 10.53 -7.89
C VAL A 66 10.22 9.52 -8.32
N GLY A 67 11.42 9.63 -7.75
CA GLY A 67 12.49 8.64 -7.84
C GLY A 67 12.49 7.72 -6.64
N VAL A 68 12.96 6.49 -6.84
CA VAL A 68 13.12 5.49 -5.78
C VAL A 68 14.57 5.02 -5.77
N LYS A 69 15.19 5.02 -4.59
CA LYS A 69 16.59 4.60 -4.39
C LYS A 69 16.71 3.80 -3.11
N LYS A 70 17.76 2.99 -3.00
CA LYS A 70 18.09 2.29 -1.75
C LYS A 70 18.45 3.31 -0.67
N GLY A 71 17.79 3.21 0.48
CA GLY A 71 18.10 3.96 1.69
C GLY A 71 18.80 3.08 2.73
N ASN A 72 19.22 3.72 3.82
CA ASN A 72 19.93 3.05 4.91
C ASN A 72 19.01 2.66 6.08
N THR A 73 17.82 3.26 6.15
CA THR A 73 16.87 3.05 7.26
C THR A 73 15.66 2.26 6.76
N PRO A 74 15.42 1.04 7.28
CA PRO A 74 14.23 0.28 6.94
C PRO A 74 12.97 0.92 7.52
N VAL A 75 11.83 0.75 6.83
CA VAL A 75 10.51 1.20 7.26
C VAL A 75 9.54 0.03 7.17
N GLN A 76 8.88 -0.29 8.28
CA GLN A 76 7.81 -1.29 8.28
C GLN A 76 6.55 -0.67 7.65
N MET A 77 6.06 -1.29 6.58
CA MET A 77 4.87 -0.84 5.88
C MET A 77 3.77 -1.89 5.93
N LEU A 78 2.56 -1.42 6.17
CA LEU A 78 1.32 -2.16 5.95
C LEU A 78 0.48 -1.42 4.91
N PHE A 79 0.07 -2.11 3.86
CA PHE A 79 -0.82 -1.59 2.84
C PHE A 79 -2.11 -2.40 2.82
N CYS A 80 -3.24 -1.72 3.07
CA CYS A 80 -4.57 -2.30 2.99
C CYS A 80 -5.28 -1.78 1.73
N LEU A 81 -5.59 -2.68 0.80
CA LEU A 81 -6.35 -2.40 -0.42
C LEU A 81 -7.74 -3.00 -0.30
N LYS A 82 -8.76 -2.18 -0.04
CA LYS A 82 -10.15 -2.62 0.05
C LYS A 82 -10.69 -2.93 -1.34
N GLU A 83 -11.46 -4.01 -1.49
CA GLU A 83 -12.06 -4.35 -2.79
C GLU A 83 -13.13 -3.32 -3.20
N LYS A 84 -13.95 -2.88 -2.25
CA LYS A 84 -15.06 -1.93 -2.48
C LYS A 84 -14.73 -0.54 -1.93
N ASN A 85 -15.13 0.49 -2.68
CA ASN A 85 -15.06 1.89 -2.25
C ASN A 85 -16.23 2.20 -1.30
N GLN A 86 -15.93 2.48 -0.03
CA GLN A 86 -16.91 2.78 1.00
C GLN A 86 -17.13 4.29 1.21
N LYS A 87 -16.55 5.14 0.36
CA LYS A 87 -16.63 6.60 0.36
C LYS A 87 -15.94 7.23 1.57
N LYS A 88 -15.83 8.57 1.55
CA LYS A 88 -15.06 9.37 2.52
C LYS A 88 -15.24 8.93 3.97
N ILE A 89 -16.49 8.77 4.44
CA ILE A 89 -16.78 8.50 5.85
C ILE A 89 -16.30 7.14 6.35
N ASN A 90 -16.24 6.14 5.47
CA ASN A 90 -15.84 4.76 5.83
C ASN A 90 -14.50 4.35 5.20
N SER A 91 -13.84 5.26 4.49
CA SER A 91 -12.58 4.99 3.77
C SER A 91 -11.45 4.51 4.69
N HIS A 92 -11.40 5.00 5.93
CA HIS A 92 -10.41 4.63 6.94
C HIS A 92 -10.76 3.35 7.72
N ARG A 93 -12.00 2.85 7.60
CA ARG A 93 -12.44 1.64 8.29
C ARG A 93 -11.92 0.43 7.51
N TRP A 94 -11.11 -0.36 8.21
CA TRP A 94 -10.45 -1.58 7.73
C TRP A 94 -10.65 -2.75 8.70
N PHE A 95 -11.34 -2.49 9.82
CA PHE A 95 -11.98 -3.43 10.73
C PHE A 95 -13.50 -3.20 10.66
#